data_AF-A0A947CXE6-F1
#
_entry.id   AF-A0A947CXE6-F1
#
_cell.length_a   1.000
_cell.length_b   1.000
_cell.length_c   1.000
_cell.angle_alpha   90.00
_cell.angle_beta   90.00
_cell.angle_gamma   90.00
#
_symmetry.space_group_name_H-M   'P 1'
#
loop_
_entity.id
_entity.type
_entity.pdbx_description
1 polymer ?
#
loop_
_entity_poly.entity_id
_entity_poly.type
_entity_poly.pdbx_seq_one_letter_code
_entity_poly.pdbx_strand_id
1 'polypeptide(L)'
;MTRKPFYFLMLGGTVLLLLLVFFVYLPTKGKGPAAEGETAANFDPQAAFQQSCASCHGQDLKGTPAAPSLVGLNLSVDEVVDIITNGRKGSMGVMPPGMFNGSDAEKKALAEWVLSHR
;
A
#
# COMPACT_ATOMS: atom_id res chain seq x y z
N MET A 1 49.16 29.50 26.13
CA MET A 1 48.02 29.56 25.18
C MET A 1 47.47 28.15 24.98
N THR A 2 46.53 27.70 25.80
CA THR A 2 45.95 26.34 25.75
C THR A 2 44.42 26.43 25.72
N ARG A 3 43.88 26.85 24.57
CA ARG A 3 42.46 26.61 24.24
C ARG A 3 42.31 25.13 23.93
N LYS A 4 41.73 24.34 24.84
CA LYS A 4 41.00 23.08 24.58
C LYS A 4 40.71 22.38 25.93
N PRO A 5 39.53 22.60 26.54
CA PRO A 5 38.88 21.45 27.17
C PRO A 5 37.35 21.36 27.01
N PHE A 6 36.72 22.24 26.21
CA PHE A 6 35.24 22.26 26.11
C PHE A 6 34.63 21.65 24.84
N TYR A 7 35.41 21.43 23.78
CA TYR A 7 34.85 20.94 22.51
C TYR A 7 34.56 19.43 22.49
N PHE A 8 35.18 18.65 23.40
CA PHE A 8 35.01 17.20 23.47
C PHE A 8 33.69 16.76 24.10
N LEU A 9 33.03 17.64 24.87
CA LEU A 9 31.81 17.30 25.61
C LEU A 9 30.52 17.54 24.81
N MET A 10 30.60 18.22 23.66
CA MET A 10 29.45 18.53 22.79
C MET A 10 29.30 17.57 21.59
N LEU A 11 30.35 16.83 21.23
CA LEU A 11 30.34 15.88 20.11
C LEU A 11 29.74 14.50 20.47
N GLY A 12 29.70 14.14 21.75
CA GLY A 12 29.11 12.87 22.20
C GLY A 12 27.58 12.86 22.19
N GLY A 13 26.96 14.01 22.48
CA GLY A 13 25.49 14.12 22.55
C GLY A 13 24.81 14.02 21.19
N THR A 14 25.41 14.57 20.14
CA THR A 14 24.88 14.51 18.77
C THR A 14 24.98 13.12 18.17
N VAL A 15 26.04 12.35 18.48
CA VAL A 15 26.19 10.96 18.03
C VAL A 15 25.19 10.03 18.72
N LEU A 16 24.92 10.22 20.02
CA LEU A 16 23.90 9.44 20.73
C LEU A 16 22.49 9.73 20.22
N LEU A 17 22.19 11.00 19.92
CA LEU A 17 20.88 11.42 19.41
C LEU A 17 20.68 10.92 17.96
N LEU A 18 21.71 10.94 17.12
CA LEU A 18 21.67 10.33 15.79
C LEU A 18 21.53 8.80 15.84
N LEU A 19 22.17 8.11 16.79
CA LEU A 19 22.01 6.66 16.97
C LEU A 19 20.60 6.29 17.45
N LEU A 20 19.98 7.08 18.32
CA LEU A 20 18.60 6.86 18.76
C LEU A 20 17.60 7.11 17.62
N VAL A 21 17.84 8.12 16.77
CA VAL A 21 17.02 8.34 15.57
C VAL A 21 17.20 7.19 14.58
N PHE A 22 18.41 6.65 14.43
CA PHE A 22 18.64 5.49 13.56
C PHE A 22 17.95 4.22 14.08
N PHE A 23 17.92 3.98 15.39
CA PHE A 23 17.28 2.81 15.99
C PHE A 23 15.75 2.89 16.01
N VAL A 24 15.18 4.10 16.15
CA VAL A 24 13.73 4.32 16.06
C VAL A 24 13.25 4.32 14.60
N TYR A 25 14.11 4.69 13.64
CA TYR A 25 13.76 4.78 12.23
C TYR A 25 14.16 3.54 11.39
N LEU A 26 14.75 2.51 12.00
CA LEU A 26 14.92 1.22 11.32
C LEU A 26 13.57 0.48 11.32
N PRO A 27 12.90 0.29 10.17
CA PRO A 27 11.75 -0.60 10.12
C PRO A 27 12.27 -2.00 10.47
N THR A 28 11.74 -2.57 11.55
CA THR A 28 11.96 -3.97 11.90
C THR A 28 11.46 -4.81 10.73
N LYS A 29 12.38 -5.28 9.88
CA LYS A 29 12.11 -6.26 8.83
C LYS A 29 11.74 -7.56 9.52
N GLY A 30 10.46 -7.66 9.89
CA GLY A 30 9.83 -8.80 10.53
C GLY A 30 9.79 -9.97 9.56
N LYS A 31 10.38 -11.08 10.01
CA LYS A 31 10.41 -12.38 9.35
C LYS A 31 8.99 -12.97 9.33
N GLY A 32 8.37 -13.02 8.16
CA GLY A 32 7.21 -13.84 7.82
C GLY A 32 7.50 -14.62 6.53
N PRO A 33 6.92 -15.84 6.34
CA PRO A 33 7.38 -16.80 5.34
C PRO A 33 7.25 -16.33 3.89
N ALA A 34 8.19 -16.83 3.09
CA ALA A 34 8.49 -16.45 1.71
C ALA A 34 7.29 -16.48 0.73
N ALA A 35 7.22 -15.45 -0.11
CA ALA A 35 6.81 -15.55 -1.51
C ALA A 35 7.37 -14.34 -2.28
N GLU A 36 7.62 -14.53 -3.56
CA GLU A 36 8.36 -13.69 -4.48
C GLU A 36 7.80 -12.26 -4.63
N GLY A 37 8.68 -11.25 -4.84
CA GLY A 37 8.24 -9.93 -5.33
C GLY A 37 8.94 -8.75 -4.68
N GLU A 38 10.11 -8.38 -5.21
CA GLU A 38 10.78 -7.11 -4.87
C GLU A 38 9.91 -5.86 -5.19
N THR A 39 8.80 -6.00 -5.91
CA THR A 39 7.85 -4.91 -6.20
C THR A 39 6.70 -4.79 -5.19
N ALA A 40 6.27 -5.89 -4.54
CA ALA A 40 5.15 -5.85 -3.58
C ALA A 40 5.56 -5.28 -2.21
N ALA A 41 6.84 -5.39 -1.83
CA ALA A 41 7.31 -5.02 -0.49
C ALA A 41 7.14 -3.53 -0.13
N ASN A 42 6.97 -2.65 -1.12
CA ASN A 42 6.73 -1.22 -0.92
C ASN A 42 5.42 -0.72 -1.58
N PHE A 43 4.56 -1.63 -2.02
CA PHE A 43 3.31 -1.26 -2.66
C PHE A 43 2.27 -0.86 -1.62
N ASP A 44 1.64 0.30 -1.80
CA ASP A 44 0.52 0.76 -0.98
C ASP A 44 -0.81 0.52 -1.73
N PRO A 45 -1.55 -0.55 -1.41
CA PRO A 45 -2.80 -0.88 -2.08
C PRO A 45 -3.90 0.15 -1.81
N GLN A 46 -3.89 0.80 -0.63
CA GLN A 46 -4.87 1.83 -0.32
C GLN A 46 -4.64 3.06 -1.20
N ALA A 47 -3.38 3.53 -1.32
CA ALA A 47 -3.06 4.64 -2.19
C ALA A 47 -3.42 4.34 -3.66
N ALA A 48 -3.11 3.13 -4.14
CA ALA A 48 -3.50 2.68 -5.48
C ALA A 48 -5.02 2.70 -5.68
N PHE A 49 -5.78 2.20 -4.70
CA PHE A 49 -7.25 2.28 -4.72
C PHE A 49 -7.75 3.72 -4.82
N GLN A 50 -7.20 4.62 -4.00
CA GLN A 50 -7.61 6.03 -4.00
C GLN A 50 -7.33 6.72 -5.34
N GLN A 51 -6.24 6.35 -6.01
CA GLN A 51 -5.86 6.92 -7.30
C GLN A 51 -6.69 6.39 -8.48
N SER A 52 -6.98 5.09 -8.48
CA SER A 52 -7.52 4.41 -9.67
C SER A 52 -8.99 3.98 -9.55
N CYS A 53 -9.52 3.85 -8.33
CA CYS A 53 -10.79 3.15 -8.10
C CYS A 53 -11.83 4.01 -7.36
N ALA A 54 -11.38 4.85 -6.41
CA ALA A 54 -12.24 5.57 -5.49
C ALA A 54 -13.19 6.58 -6.15
N SER A 55 -12.85 7.10 -7.33
CA SER A 55 -13.71 8.02 -8.10
C SER A 55 -15.04 7.39 -8.49
N CYS A 56 -15.06 6.08 -8.72
CA CYS A 56 -16.25 5.33 -9.11
C CYS A 56 -16.81 4.51 -7.93
N HIS A 57 -15.94 3.86 -7.16
CA HIS A 57 -16.32 2.94 -6.07
C HIS A 57 -16.44 3.61 -4.70
N GLY A 58 -16.26 4.92 -4.63
CA GLY A 58 -16.31 5.70 -3.40
C GLY A 58 -14.98 5.64 -2.64
N GLN A 59 -14.70 6.71 -1.90
CA GLN A 59 -13.50 6.85 -1.07
C GLN A 59 -13.42 5.77 0.03
N ASP A 60 -14.59 5.26 0.44
CA ASP A 60 -14.78 4.30 1.52
C ASP A 60 -15.27 2.93 1.03
N LEU A 61 -15.13 2.64 -0.27
CA LEU A 61 -15.55 1.39 -0.91
C LEU A 61 -17.07 1.13 -0.87
N LYS A 62 -17.89 2.07 -0.41
CA LYS A 62 -19.35 1.90 -0.32
C LYS A 62 -20.08 2.05 -1.66
N GLY A 63 -19.35 2.36 -2.72
CA GLY A 63 -19.91 2.56 -4.05
C GLY A 63 -20.47 3.96 -4.23
N THR A 64 -20.89 4.24 -5.46
CA THR A 64 -21.55 5.48 -5.88
C THR A 64 -22.67 5.12 -6.86
N PRO A 65 -23.50 6.08 -7.33
CA PRO A 65 -24.42 5.82 -8.43
C PRO A 65 -23.75 5.32 -9.72
N ALA A 66 -22.43 5.51 -9.88
CA ALA A 66 -21.68 5.07 -11.05
C ALA A 66 -21.10 3.64 -10.91
N ALA A 67 -20.87 3.14 -9.69
CA ALA A 67 -20.29 1.81 -9.48
C ALA A 67 -20.64 1.19 -8.12
N PRO A 68 -20.68 -0.15 -8.01
CA PRO A 68 -21.12 -0.85 -6.80
C PRO A 68 -20.17 -0.68 -5.62
N SER A 69 -20.71 -0.98 -4.43
CA SER A 69 -19.88 -1.21 -3.25
C SER A 69 -18.94 -2.38 -3.49
N LEU A 70 -17.72 -2.25 -2.96
CA LEU A 70 -16.70 -3.28 -2.94
C LEU A 70 -16.53 -3.91 -1.55
N VAL A 71 -17.37 -3.52 -0.58
CA VAL A 71 -17.36 -4.06 0.78
C VAL A 71 -18.12 -5.40 0.79
N GLY A 72 -17.56 -6.39 1.48
CA GLY A 72 -18.24 -7.67 1.70
C GLY A 72 -18.37 -8.53 0.43
N LEU A 73 -17.54 -8.29 -0.60
CA LEU A 73 -17.58 -9.07 -1.83
C LEU A 73 -17.21 -10.55 -1.58
N ASN A 74 -18.02 -11.44 -2.13
CA ASN A 74 -17.78 -12.88 -2.13
C ASN A 74 -17.08 -13.32 -3.43
N LEU A 75 -15.92 -12.72 -3.71
CA LEU A 75 -15.06 -13.02 -4.85
C LEU A 75 -13.70 -13.51 -4.35
N SER A 76 -13.04 -14.33 -5.14
CA SER A 76 -11.63 -14.68 -4.95
C SER A 76 -10.71 -13.54 -5.40
N VAL A 77 -9.45 -13.58 -4.95
CA VAL A 77 -8.42 -12.62 -5.35
C VAL A 77 -8.22 -12.64 -6.86
N ASP A 78 -8.13 -13.83 -7.46
CA ASP A 78 -7.90 -13.99 -8.90
C ASP A 78 -9.08 -13.45 -9.73
N GLU A 79 -10.32 -13.63 -9.26
CA GLU A 79 -11.49 -13.00 -9.91
C GLU A 79 -11.39 -11.48 -9.89
N VAL A 80 -11.01 -10.88 -8.75
CA VAL A 80 -10.85 -9.42 -8.67
C VAL A 80 -9.73 -8.93 -9.59
N VAL A 81 -8.60 -9.64 -9.66
CA VAL A 81 -7.50 -9.33 -10.59
C VAL A 81 -7.95 -9.42 -12.05
N ASP A 82 -8.72 -10.45 -12.40
CA ASP A 82 -9.30 -10.60 -13.73
C ASP A 82 -10.22 -9.42 -14.06
N ILE A 83 -11.11 -9.04 -13.15
CA ILE A 83 -12.02 -7.89 -13.32
C ILE A 83 -11.24 -6.57 -13.46
N ILE A 84 -10.17 -6.36 -12.70
CA ILE A 84 -9.31 -5.17 -12.82
C ILE A 84 -8.64 -5.12 -14.20
N THR A 85 -8.23 -6.27 -14.71
CA THR A 85 -7.47 -6.37 -15.96
C THR A 85 -8.37 -6.32 -17.18
N ASN A 86 -9.44 -7.11 -17.19
CA ASN A 86 -10.32 -7.34 -18.34
C ASN A 86 -11.63 -6.56 -18.27
N GLY A 87 -11.91 -5.92 -17.14
CA GLY A 87 -13.18 -5.24 -16.90
C GLY A 87 -14.31 -6.23 -16.67
N ARG A 88 -15.53 -5.71 -16.50
CA ARG A 88 -16.72 -6.53 -16.27
C ARG A 88 -17.99 -5.80 -16.65
N LYS A 89 -18.92 -6.48 -17.30
CA LYS A 89 -20.30 -6.02 -17.42
C LYS A 89 -21.10 -6.48 -16.21
N GLY A 90 -21.77 -5.55 -15.54
CA GLY A 90 -22.62 -5.79 -14.39
C GLY A 90 -23.97 -5.08 -14.51
N SER A 91 -24.75 -5.17 -13.43
CA SER A 91 -26.06 -4.52 -13.33
C SER A 91 -26.00 -2.99 -13.34
N MET A 92 -24.88 -2.41 -12.89
CA MET A 92 -24.66 -0.96 -12.85
C MET A 92 -23.86 -0.42 -14.03
N GLY A 93 -23.69 -1.22 -15.09
CA GLY A 93 -22.98 -0.81 -16.29
C GLY A 93 -21.73 -1.64 -16.55
N VAL A 94 -20.72 -1.01 -17.13
CA VAL A 94 -19.47 -1.67 -17.54
C VAL A 94 -18.31 -1.08 -16.75
N MET A 95 -17.61 -1.93 -15.99
CA MET A 95 -16.28 -1.62 -15.47
C MET A 95 -15.27 -1.76 -16.63
N PRO A 96 -14.50 -0.70 -16.96
CA PRO A 96 -13.50 -0.76 -18.02
C PRO A 96 -12.39 -1.77 -17.70
N PRO A 97 -11.71 -2.33 -18.71
CA PRO A 97 -10.46 -3.05 -18.52
C PRO A 97 -9.31 -2.11 -18.15
N GLY A 98 -8.23 -2.67 -17.60
CA GLY A 98 -6.98 -1.96 -17.35
C GLY A 98 -7.09 -0.83 -16.31
N MET A 99 -7.97 -0.98 -15.32
CA MET A 99 -8.18 0.06 -14.29
C MET A 99 -6.94 0.32 -13.44
N PHE A 100 -6.05 -0.67 -13.34
CA PHE A 100 -4.80 -0.56 -12.63
C PHE A 100 -3.69 -1.23 -13.44
N ASN A 101 -2.62 -0.46 -13.73
CA ASN A 101 -1.52 -0.86 -14.61
C ASN A 101 -0.27 -1.36 -13.85
N GLY A 102 -0.44 -1.77 -12.58
CA GLY A 102 0.65 -2.38 -11.81
C GLY A 102 1.00 -3.78 -12.28
N SER A 103 2.09 -4.32 -11.72
CA SER A 103 2.48 -5.72 -11.85
C SER A 103 1.41 -6.67 -11.29
N ASP A 104 1.47 -7.95 -11.67
CA ASP A 104 0.50 -8.93 -11.19
C ASP A 104 0.55 -9.12 -9.67
N ALA A 105 1.73 -8.96 -9.06
CA ALA A 105 1.88 -8.96 -7.61
C ALA A 105 1.14 -7.78 -6.96
N GLU A 106 1.23 -6.57 -7.55
CA GLU A 106 0.54 -5.38 -7.05
C GLU A 106 -0.98 -5.47 -7.27
N LYS A 107 -1.44 -6.02 -8.39
CA LYS A 107 -2.87 -6.30 -8.63
C LYS A 107 -3.42 -7.26 -7.57
N LYS A 108 -2.70 -8.33 -7.24
CA LYS A 108 -3.08 -9.29 -6.20
C LYS A 108 -3.14 -8.62 -4.83
N ALA A 109 -2.12 -7.85 -4.47
CA ALA A 109 -2.10 -7.10 -3.21
C ALA A 109 -3.27 -6.09 -3.11
N LEU A 110 -3.59 -5.40 -4.21
CA LEU A 110 -4.76 -4.50 -4.27
C LEU A 110 -6.07 -5.27 -4.11
N ALA A 111 -6.22 -6.40 -4.80
CA ALA A 111 -7.39 -7.26 -4.71
C ALA A 111 -7.60 -7.81 -3.29
N GLU A 112 -6.55 -8.33 -2.66
CA GLU A 112 -6.57 -8.79 -1.26
C GLU A 112 -6.97 -7.67 -0.30
N TRP A 113 -6.40 -6.47 -0.47
CA TRP A 113 -6.74 -5.31 0.34
C TRP A 113 -8.22 -4.95 0.21
N VAL A 114 -8.77 -4.88 -1.02
CA VAL A 114 -10.20 -4.61 -1.23
C VAL A 114 -11.06 -5.68 -0.56
N LEU A 115 -10.73 -6.96 -0.73
CA LEU A 115 -11.49 -8.08 -0.15
C LEU A 115 -11.38 -8.15 1.38
N SER A 116 -10.34 -7.57 1.98
CA SER A 116 -10.23 -7.48 3.44
C SER A 116 -11.27 -6.55 4.07
N HIS A 117 -11.94 -5.69 3.28
CA HIS A 117 -13.00 -4.80 3.75
C HIS A 117 -14.35 -5.51 3.69
N ARG A 118 -14.91 -5.81 4.86
CA ARG A 118 -16.16 -6.55 5.05
C ARG A 118 -17.26 -5.69 5.66
#